data_AF-A0A6M2D9E1-F1
#
_entry.id   AF-A0A6M2D9E1-F1
#
_cell.length_a   1.000
_cell.length_b   1.000
_cell.length_c   1.000
_cell.angle_alpha   90.00
_cell.angle_beta   90.00
_cell.angle_gamma   90.00
#
_symmetry.space_group_name_H-M   'P 1'
#
loop_
_entity.id
_entity.type
_entity.pdbx_description
1 polymer ?
#
loop_
_entity_poly.entity_id
_entity_poly.type
_entity_poly.pdbx_seq_one_letter_code
_entity_poly.pdbx_strand_id
1 'polypeptide(L)'
;MSKSAAEMILRKRAQGCVVFGEPITAGLGTDGTHYFNRCWKHAAAHVLSPPLRPDPSTRGYLMDLLASGELQTTGSDHCTFTTTQKAIGQDDFTRIPNGVNGVEERMGVVWENGVNTGKLDPCKFVAVTSANAAKILNIYPRKGRIQAGSDADVVIWDPEKERVFSAQTHQSASDFNIFEGFRCRGAPVYVICQGRVVVENGEVHASKGVGKFIPMAPNCSYVYSAVRQREASIPRKIDRSAPPPEPETVEEPPVSPANAAPTTRSTP
;
A
#
# COMPACT_ATOMS: atom_id res chain seq x y z
N MET A 1 7.95 2.94 -7.00
CA MET A 1 9.04 3.87 -7.35
C MET A 1 8.78 4.75 -8.58
N SER A 2 8.01 4.35 -9.60
CA SER A 2 7.72 5.23 -10.76
C SER A 2 6.23 5.53 -10.94
N LYS A 3 5.94 6.64 -11.63
CA LYS A 3 4.58 6.98 -12.06
C LYS A 3 4.01 5.93 -13.01
N SER A 4 4.78 5.51 -14.02
CA SER A 4 4.33 4.52 -15.02
C SER A 4 3.91 3.17 -14.41
N ALA A 5 4.61 2.68 -13.39
CA ALA A 5 4.22 1.46 -12.70
C ALA A 5 2.97 1.68 -11.85
N ALA A 6 2.87 2.83 -11.18
CA ALA A 6 1.69 3.18 -10.40
C ALA A 6 0.44 3.39 -11.27
N GLU A 7 0.58 3.97 -12.47
CA GLU A 7 -0.47 4.08 -13.48
C GLU A 7 -0.96 2.70 -13.96
N MET A 8 -0.05 1.72 -14.11
CA MET A 8 -0.45 0.36 -14.45
C MET A 8 -1.28 -0.28 -13.34
N ILE A 9 -0.87 -0.09 -12.07
CA ILE A 9 -1.63 -0.56 -10.91
C ILE A 9 -3.02 0.08 -10.92
N LEU A 10 -3.12 1.40 -11.04
CA LEU A 10 -4.38 2.14 -11.14
C LEU A 10 -5.26 1.57 -12.26
N ARG A 11 -4.72 1.41 -13.47
CA ARG A 11 -5.46 0.86 -14.62
C ARG A 11 -5.99 -0.55 -14.34
N LYS A 12 -5.19 -1.42 -13.73
CA LYS A 12 -5.59 -2.80 -13.42
C LYS A 12 -6.65 -2.83 -12.31
N ARG A 13 -6.55 -1.97 -11.31
CA ARG A 13 -7.56 -1.82 -10.27
C ARG A 13 -8.89 -1.31 -10.83
N ALA A 14 -8.85 -0.35 -11.75
CA ALA A 14 -10.03 0.13 -12.47
C ALA A 14 -10.71 -0.97 -13.32
N GLN A 15 -9.93 -1.95 -13.80
CA GLN A 15 -10.44 -3.17 -14.46
C GLN A 15 -10.96 -4.24 -13.47
N GLY A 16 -10.97 -3.92 -12.17
CA GLY A 16 -11.38 -4.83 -11.10
C GLY A 16 -10.32 -5.87 -10.72
N CYS A 17 -9.08 -5.81 -11.23
CA CYS A 17 -8.04 -6.76 -10.83
C CYS A 17 -7.72 -6.61 -9.32
N VAL A 18 -7.54 -7.75 -8.63
CA VAL A 18 -7.07 -7.76 -7.24
C VAL A 18 -5.56 -7.57 -7.24
N VAL A 19 -5.11 -6.32 -7.20
CA VAL A 19 -3.69 -5.96 -7.16
C VAL A 19 -3.46 -4.87 -6.11
N PHE A 20 -2.31 -4.97 -5.44
CA PHE A 20 -1.87 -4.03 -4.42
C PHE A 20 -0.57 -3.36 -4.84
N GLY A 21 -0.38 -2.11 -4.43
CA GLY A 21 0.82 -1.32 -4.66
C GLY A 21 1.40 -0.81 -3.35
N GLU A 22 2.72 -0.96 -3.25
CA GLU A 22 3.53 -0.51 -2.11
C GLU A 22 4.62 0.47 -2.61
N PRO A 23 4.43 1.79 -2.47
CA PRO A 23 5.53 2.73 -2.49
C PRO A 23 6.39 2.56 -1.24
N ILE A 24 7.67 2.91 -1.37
CA ILE A 24 8.62 2.87 -0.26
C ILE A 24 9.02 4.28 0.17
N THR A 25 9.55 4.38 1.38
CA THR A 25 9.98 5.63 2.02
C THR A 25 10.86 6.47 1.09
N ALA A 26 11.85 5.86 0.43
CA ALA A 26 12.72 6.54 -0.53
C ALA A 26 11.93 7.21 -1.66
N GLY A 27 10.99 6.50 -2.29
CA GLY A 27 10.17 7.03 -3.39
C GLY A 27 9.15 8.09 -2.97
N LEU A 28 8.88 8.24 -1.68
CA LEU A 28 7.97 9.26 -1.12
C LEU A 28 8.72 10.45 -0.53
N GLY A 29 9.99 10.27 -0.15
CA GLY A 29 10.79 11.27 0.56
C GLY A 29 11.88 11.94 -0.27
N THR A 30 12.36 11.30 -1.33
CA THR A 30 13.45 11.82 -2.16
C THR A 30 13.28 11.40 -3.63
N ASP A 31 14.25 11.72 -4.50
CA ASP A 31 14.23 11.47 -5.93
C ASP A 31 15.61 11.07 -6.50
N GLY A 32 15.62 10.73 -7.79
CA GLY A 32 16.80 10.19 -8.48
C GLY A 32 17.81 11.26 -8.92
N THR A 33 17.57 12.55 -8.66
CA THR A 33 18.56 13.59 -9.01
C THR A 33 19.87 13.41 -8.24
N HIS A 34 19.81 12.76 -7.07
CA HIS A 34 20.99 12.43 -6.27
C HIS A 34 22.00 11.51 -6.96
N TYR A 35 21.60 10.72 -7.97
CA TYR A 35 22.53 9.91 -8.75
C TYR A 35 23.54 10.76 -9.55
N PHE A 36 23.22 12.02 -9.80
CA PHE A 36 24.07 12.96 -10.56
C PHE A 36 24.91 13.87 -9.65
N ASN A 37 24.95 13.59 -8.33
CA ASN A 37 25.79 14.34 -7.42
C ASN A 37 27.28 14.14 -7.76
N ARG A 38 28.08 15.21 -7.73
CA ARG A 38 29.53 15.16 -7.99
C ARG A 38 30.29 14.31 -6.97
N CYS A 39 29.78 14.21 -5.74
CA CYS A 39 30.31 13.31 -4.72
C CYS A 39 29.83 11.89 -5.01
N TRP A 40 30.74 11.03 -5.47
CA TRP A 40 30.45 9.62 -5.74
C TRP A 40 29.80 8.91 -4.54
N LYS A 41 30.27 9.18 -3.32
CA LYS A 41 29.72 8.59 -2.09
C LYS A 41 28.24 8.93 -1.91
N HIS A 42 27.86 10.19 -2.15
CA HIS A 42 26.47 10.63 -2.12
C HIS A 42 25.62 9.90 -3.17
N ALA A 43 26.09 9.86 -4.42
CA ALA A 43 25.38 9.22 -5.51
C ALA A 43 25.19 7.71 -5.25
N ALA A 44 26.25 7.01 -4.84
CA ALA A 44 26.25 5.58 -4.54
C ALA A 44 25.35 5.23 -3.35
N ALA A 45 25.25 6.11 -2.35
CA ALA A 45 24.37 5.90 -1.20
C ALA A 45 22.88 5.83 -1.57
N HIS A 46 22.47 6.42 -2.70
CA HIS A 46 21.09 6.38 -3.19
C HIS A 46 20.81 5.17 -4.10
N VAL A 47 21.80 4.32 -4.39
CA VAL A 47 21.64 3.17 -5.30
C VAL A 47 20.79 2.08 -4.65
N LEU A 48 19.64 1.80 -5.27
CA LEU A 48 18.67 0.76 -4.91
C LEU A 48 17.93 0.26 -6.16
N SER A 49 17.18 -0.83 -6.02
CA SER A 49 16.41 -1.43 -7.10
C SER A 49 14.95 -1.67 -6.68
N PRO A 50 13.96 -1.19 -7.44
CA PRO A 50 14.07 -0.31 -8.62
C PRO A 50 14.59 1.10 -8.24
N PRO A 51 15.31 1.80 -9.14
CA PRO A 51 15.96 3.05 -8.81
C PRO A 51 14.96 4.17 -8.53
N LEU A 52 15.40 5.16 -7.75
CA LEU A 52 14.73 6.46 -7.62
C LEU A 52 14.58 7.09 -9.01
N ARG A 53 13.48 7.79 -9.23
CA ARG A 53 13.22 8.42 -10.53
C ARG A 53 13.72 9.86 -10.50
N PRO A 54 14.46 10.31 -11.52
CA PRO A 54 15.00 11.68 -11.56
C PRO A 54 13.93 12.75 -11.78
N ASP A 55 12.71 12.36 -12.17
CA ASP A 55 11.57 13.29 -12.20
C ASP A 55 11.14 13.61 -10.76
N PRO A 56 11.37 14.86 -10.28
CA PRO A 56 11.11 15.25 -8.89
C PRO A 56 9.62 15.26 -8.53
N SER A 57 8.73 15.27 -9.53
CA SER A 57 7.28 15.18 -9.28
C SER A 57 6.78 13.75 -9.04
N THR A 58 7.66 12.74 -9.15
CA THR A 58 7.33 11.33 -8.86
C THR A 58 6.86 11.15 -7.42
N ARG A 59 7.54 11.74 -6.44
CA ARG A 59 7.19 11.58 -5.01
C ARG A 59 5.78 12.08 -4.69
N GLY A 60 5.42 13.25 -5.24
CA GLY A 60 4.09 13.84 -5.06
C GLY A 60 3.00 12.98 -5.69
N TYR A 61 3.24 12.50 -6.92
CA TYR A 61 2.32 11.62 -7.61
C TYR A 61 2.09 10.29 -6.88
N LEU A 62 3.15 9.67 -6.34
CA LEU A 62 3.00 8.46 -5.53
C LEU A 62 2.24 8.72 -4.23
N MET A 63 2.43 9.89 -3.60
CA MET A 63 1.65 10.30 -2.43
C MET A 63 0.17 10.54 -2.76
N ASP A 64 -0.12 11.12 -3.93
CA ASP A 64 -1.51 11.30 -4.40
C ASP A 64 -2.22 9.96 -4.58
N LEU A 65 -1.52 8.96 -5.10
CA LEU A 65 -2.07 7.61 -5.26
C LEU A 65 -2.21 6.85 -3.94
N LEU A 66 -1.40 7.16 -2.92
CA LEU A 66 -1.68 6.70 -1.55
C LEU A 66 -2.94 7.36 -0.99
N ALA A 67 -3.09 8.67 -1.21
CA ALA A 67 -4.22 9.45 -0.71
C ALA A 67 -5.56 9.05 -1.34
N SER A 68 -5.57 8.66 -2.61
CA SER A 68 -6.75 8.13 -3.31
C SER A 68 -7.01 6.65 -3.03
N GLY A 69 -6.08 5.93 -2.40
CA GLY A 69 -6.19 4.49 -2.11
C GLY A 69 -5.80 3.57 -3.27
N GLU A 70 -5.23 4.11 -4.34
CA GLU A 70 -4.70 3.34 -5.48
C GLU A 70 -3.38 2.63 -5.17
N LEU A 71 -2.62 3.16 -4.21
CA LEU A 71 -1.55 2.47 -3.49
C LEU A 71 -1.99 2.25 -2.04
N GLN A 72 -1.69 1.10 -1.44
CA GLN A 72 -2.36 0.66 -0.20
C GLN A 72 -1.47 0.67 1.03
N THR A 73 -0.18 0.43 0.89
CA THR A 73 0.76 0.29 2.00
C THR A 73 2.02 1.10 1.76
N THR A 74 2.79 1.32 2.82
CA THR A 74 4.12 1.94 2.74
C THR A 74 5.15 1.01 3.35
N GLY A 75 6.18 0.68 2.57
CA GLY A 75 7.36 -0.03 3.03
C GLY A 75 8.56 0.91 3.19
N SER A 76 9.68 0.39 3.69
CA SER A 76 10.97 1.07 3.63
C SER A 76 11.92 0.46 2.62
N ASP A 77 11.79 -0.84 2.36
CA ASP A 77 12.83 -1.64 1.68
C ASP A 77 14.21 -1.42 2.32
N HIS A 78 14.22 -1.37 3.65
CA HIS A 78 15.41 -1.05 4.43
C HIS A 78 16.47 -2.13 4.26
N CYS A 79 17.53 -1.79 3.55
CA CYS A 79 18.64 -2.67 3.22
C CYS A 79 19.90 -1.80 3.17
N THR A 80 20.55 -1.62 4.31
CA THR A 80 21.62 -0.62 4.44
C THR A 80 23.00 -1.21 4.24
N PHE A 81 23.84 -0.45 3.55
CA PHE A 81 25.27 -0.71 3.42
C PHE A 81 26.03 0.54 3.83
N THR A 82 27.21 0.36 4.43
CA THR A 82 28.10 1.50 4.71
C THR A 82 28.68 2.07 3.43
N THR A 83 29.19 3.30 3.48
CA THR A 83 29.91 3.91 2.36
C THR A 83 31.04 3.01 1.85
N THR A 84 31.77 2.35 2.76
CA THR A 84 32.85 1.42 2.43
C THR A 84 32.33 0.19 1.69
N GLN A 85 31.19 -0.35 2.08
CA GLN A 85 30.56 -1.47 1.36
C GLN A 85 30.05 -1.04 -0.02
N LYS A 86 29.48 0.17 -0.14
CA LYS A 86 29.06 0.74 -1.43
C LYS A 86 30.26 0.89 -2.39
N ALA A 87 31.45 1.22 -1.86
CA ALA A 87 32.67 1.43 -2.64
C ALA A 87 33.20 0.20 -3.40
N ILE A 88 32.67 -1.00 -3.14
CA ILE A 88 32.94 -2.19 -3.95
C ILE A 88 32.62 -1.96 -5.44
N GLY A 89 31.63 -1.11 -5.73
CA GLY A 89 31.24 -0.73 -7.10
C GLY A 89 31.69 0.68 -7.52
N GLN A 90 32.79 1.20 -6.96
CA GLN A 90 33.28 2.55 -7.30
C GLN A 90 33.53 2.73 -8.81
N ASP A 91 34.13 1.73 -9.44
CA ASP A 91 34.46 1.74 -10.86
C ASP A 91 33.44 0.98 -11.75
N ASP A 92 32.42 0.38 -11.13
CA ASP A 92 31.36 -0.38 -11.82
C ASP A 92 30.06 -0.34 -11.00
N PHE A 93 29.07 0.43 -11.47
CA PHE A 93 27.82 0.62 -10.75
C PHE A 93 27.04 -0.68 -10.52
N THR A 94 27.23 -1.69 -11.38
CA THR A 94 26.55 -2.99 -11.25
C THR A 94 26.99 -3.77 -10.02
N ARG A 95 28.15 -3.42 -9.46
CA ARG A 95 28.73 -4.01 -8.26
C ARG A 95 28.42 -3.22 -6.98
N ILE A 96 27.75 -2.07 -7.08
CA ILE A 96 27.30 -1.34 -5.90
C ILE A 96 26.17 -2.15 -5.23
N PRO A 97 26.32 -2.55 -3.95
CA PRO A 97 25.26 -3.26 -3.25
C PRO A 97 24.01 -2.40 -3.18
N ASN A 98 22.88 -2.95 -3.62
CA ASN A 98 21.63 -2.22 -3.77
C ASN A 98 20.87 -2.15 -2.44
N GLY A 99 20.45 -0.94 -2.04
CA GLY A 99 19.65 -0.74 -0.84
C GLY A 99 19.94 0.58 -0.14
N VAL A 100 18.97 1.04 0.67
CA VAL A 100 18.97 2.34 1.38
C VAL A 100 18.39 2.22 2.79
N ASN A 101 18.53 3.27 3.59
CA ASN A 101 17.82 3.41 4.86
C ASN A 101 16.35 3.87 4.65
N GLY A 102 15.56 3.87 5.72
CA GLY A 102 14.15 4.28 5.65
C GLY A 102 13.22 3.68 6.70
N VAL A 103 13.66 2.68 7.48
CA VAL A 103 12.79 2.04 8.48
C VAL A 103 12.39 2.99 9.60
N GLU A 104 13.31 3.83 10.05
CA GLU A 104 13.08 4.82 11.11
C GLU A 104 12.33 6.04 10.57
N GLU A 105 12.66 6.46 9.35
CA GLU A 105 12.18 7.69 8.73
C GLU A 105 10.76 7.55 8.15
N ARG A 106 10.33 6.32 7.83
CA ARG A 106 9.08 6.04 7.08
C ARG A 106 7.89 6.85 7.56
N MET A 107 7.58 6.80 8.85
CA MET A 107 6.40 7.46 9.38
C MET A 107 6.53 8.98 9.33
N GLY A 108 7.70 9.54 9.61
CA GLY A 108 7.94 10.98 9.52
C GLY A 108 7.87 11.49 8.08
N VAL A 109 8.44 10.77 7.11
CA VAL A 109 8.34 11.10 5.68
C VAL A 109 6.89 11.08 5.20
N VAL A 110 6.11 10.05 5.54
CA VAL A 110 4.71 9.93 5.12
C VAL A 110 3.85 11.00 5.80
N TRP A 111 4.11 11.29 7.08
CA TRP A 111 3.41 12.35 7.81
C TRP A 111 3.70 13.73 7.21
N GLU A 112 4.98 14.08 7.02
CA GLU A 112 5.38 15.36 6.47
C GLU A 112 4.86 15.56 5.04
N ASN A 113 5.20 14.63 4.13
CA ASN A 113 4.85 14.81 2.72
C ASN A 113 3.37 14.50 2.41
N GLY A 114 2.66 13.85 3.32
CA GLY A 114 1.26 13.44 3.15
C GLY A 114 0.28 14.23 4.01
N VAL A 115 0.42 14.15 5.34
CA VAL A 115 -0.51 14.78 6.28
C VAL A 115 -0.32 16.29 6.33
N ASN A 116 0.92 16.77 6.55
CA ASN A 116 1.19 18.20 6.66
C ASN A 116 0.96 18.97 5.34
N THR A 117 1.02 18.27 4.20
CA THR A 117 0.68 18.86 2.89
C THR A 117 -0.81 18.80 2.54
N GLY A 118 -1.65 18.19 3.40
CA GLY A 118 -3.09 18.07 3.18
C GLY A 118 -3.50 16.98 2.18
N LYS A 119 -2.58 16.13 1.73
CA LYS A 119 -2.90 14.98 0.85
C LYS A 119 -3.55 13.82 1.63
N LEU A 120 -3.09 13.58 2.85
CA LEU A 120 -3.61 12.55 3.76
C LEU A 120 -4.26 13.20 4.97
N ASP A 121 -5.38 12.64 5.42
CA ASP A 121 -5.83 12.83 6.80
C ASP A 121 -5.12 11.82 7.73
N PRO A 122 -5.14 12.03 9.07
CA PRO A 122 -4.52 11.10 10.01
C PRO A 122 -5.08 9.67 9.96
N CYS A 123 -6.34 9.47 9.57
CA CYS A 123 -6.93 8.13 9.44
C CYS A 123 -6.34 7.39 8.23
N LYS A 124 -6.16 8.07 7.09
CA LYS A 124 -5.46 7.52 5.92
C LYS A 124 -4.00 7.25 6.22
N PHE A 125 -3.33 8.12 6.99
CA PHE A 125 -1.97 7.86 7.49
C PHE A 125 -1.90 6.53 8.27
N VAL A 126 -2.81 6.30 9.22
CA VAL A 126 -2.90 5.02 9.95
C VAL A 126 -3.14 3.85 8.99
N ALA A 127 -4.01 4.02 8.00
CA ALA A 127 -4.34 2.97 7.04
C ALA A 127 -3.11 2.53 6.23
N VAL A 128 -2.38 3.48 5.63
CA VAL A 128 -1.23 3.16 4.74
C VAL A 128 0.04 2.80 5.49
N THR A 129 0.14 3.11 6.79
CA THR A 129 1.32 2.78 7.60
C THR A 129 1.15 1.52 8.46
N SER A 130 -0.08 1.04 8.68
CA SER A 130 -0.34 -0.13 9.52
C SER A 130 -1.57 -0.96 9.10
N ALA A 131 -2.78 -0.37 9.09
CA ALA A 131 -4.01 -1.16 9.04
C ALA A 131 -4.17 -1.97 7.75
N ASN A 132 -3.80 -1.40 6.60
CA ASN A 132 -3.88 -2.09 5.31
C ASN A 132 -2.88 -3.24 5.22
N ALA A 133 -1.65 -3.05 5.71
CA ALA A 133 -0.66 -4.12 5.77
C ALA A 133 -1.15 -5.26 6.68
N ALA A 134 -1.70 -4.95 7.86
CA ALA A 134 -2.26 -5.95 8.76
C ALA A 134 -3.42 -6.74 8.13
N LYS A 135 -4.29 -6.08 7.35
CA LYS A 135 -5.37 -6.74 6.60
C LYS A 135 -4.81 -7.65 5.52
N ILE A 136 -3.89 -7.16 4.68
CA ILE A 136 -3.27 -7.94 3.59
C ILE A 136 -2.56 -9.18 4.15
N LEU A 137 -1.79 -9.02 5.22
CA LEU A 137 -1.02 -10.08 5.88
C LEU A 137 -1.85 -10.98 6.81
N ASN A 138 -3.18 -10.80 6.85
CA ASN A 138 -4.11 -11.60 7.63
C ASN A 138 -3.84 -11.61 9.15
N ILE A 139 -3.43 -10.46 9.69
CA ILE A 139 -3.17 -10.24 11.12
C ILE A 139 -3.99 -9.09 11.70
N TYR A 140 -4.96 -8.57 10.96
CA TYR A 140 -5.95 -7.62 11.45
C TYR A 140 -7.12 -8.36 12.13
N PRO A 141 -7.66 -7.87 13.27
CA PRO A 141 -7.30 -6.64 13.97
C PRO A 141 -6.23 -6.81 15.05
N ARG A 142 -5.58 -7.98 15.17
CA ARG A 142 -4.51 -8.20 16.16
C ARG A 142 -3.42 -7.12 16.07
N LYS A 143 -3.05 -6.70 14.86
CA LYS A 143 -2.21 -5.53 14.56
C LYS A 143 -2.98 -4.48 13.76
N GLY A 144 -2.48 -3.24 13.78
CA GLY A 144 -2.98 -2.15 12.93
C GLY A 144 -4.36 -1.60 13.34
N ARG A 145 -4.79 -1.84 14.58
CA ARG A 145 -6.01 -1.26 15.17
C ARG A 145 -5.86 -1.09 16.67
N ILE A 146 -6.30 0.06 17.20
CA ILE A 146 -6.49 0.26 18.63
C ILE A 146 -7.91 -0.19 18.98
N GLN A 147 -8.04 -1.36 19.60
CA GLN A 147 -9.29 -1.87 20.16
C GLN A 147 -8.99 -2.93 21.23
N ALA A 148 -9.99 -3.25 22.06
CA ALA A 148 -9.88 -4.36 23.00
C ALA A 148 -9.56 -5.68 22.25
N GLY A 149 -8.60 -6.44 22.78
CA GLY A 149 -8.12 -7.70 22.20
C GLY A 149 -7.03 -7.57 21.12
N SER A 150 -6.70 -6.36 20.66
CA SER A 150 -5.53 -6.13 19.80
C SER A 150 -4.24 -6.12 20.63
N ASP A 151 -3.12 -6.45 19.99
CA ASP A 151 -1.81 -6.36 20.65
C ASP A 151 -1.50 -4.89 20.96
N ALA A 152 -0.93 -4.64 22.14
CA ALA A 152 -0.54 -3.29 22.59
C ALA A 152 0.75 -2.80 21.89
N ASP A 153 0.67 -2.66 20.57
CA ASP A 153 1.66 -2.01 19.72
C ASP A 153 1.12 -0.63 19.32
N VAL A 154 1.54 0.39 20.06
CA VAL A 154 0.94 1.73 20.03
C VAL A 154 2.05 2.78 19.94
N VAL A 155 1.80 3.82 19.14
CA VAL A 155 2.68 4.99 19.06
C VAL A 155 1.93 6.19 19.61
N ILE A 156 2.53 6.89 20.57
CA ILE A 156 2.10 8.22 20.97
C ILE A 156 2.81 9.20 20.05
N TRP A 157 2.05 9.77 19.12
CA TRP A 157 2.56 10.64 18.06
C TRP A 157 2.28 12.11 18.40
N ASP A 158 3.31 12.94 18.42
CA ASP A 158 3.18 14.38 18.53
C ASP A 158 3.25 14.99 17.11
N PRO A 159 2.14 15.58 16.61
CA PRO A 159 2.09 16.14 15.26
C PRO A 159 2.89 17.44 15.10
N GLU A 160 3.27 18.11 16.19
CA GLU A 160 3.98 19.39 16.17
C GLU A 160 5.48 19.24 16.49
N LYS A 161 5.91 18.07 17.01
CA LYS A 161 7.31 17.81 17.30
C LYS A 161 8.15 17.84 16.02
N GLU A 162 9.06 18.79 15.94
CA GLU A 162 10.01 18.91 14.84
C GLU A 162 11.19 17.94 15.00
N ARG A 163 11.62 17.38 13.88
CA ARG A 163 12.83 16.56 13.79
C ARG A 163 13.53 16.79 12.46
N VAL A 164 14.86 16.82 12.49
CA VAL A 164 15.69 16.81 11.29
C VAL A 164 16.36 15.44 11.21
N PHE A 165 16.21 14.76 10.07
CA PHE A 165 16.89 13.48 9.87
C PHE A 165 18.38 13.70 9.63
N SER A 166 19.19 12.92 10.33
CA SER A 166 20.65 12.92 10.17
C SER A 166 21.23 11.56 10.50
N ALA A 167 22.23 11.12 9.74
CA ALA A 167 23.03 9.94 10.04
C ALA A 167 23.71 10.02 11.41
N GLN A 168 23.94 11.23 11.94
CA GLN A 168 24.54 11.40 13.27
C GLN A 168 23.58 11.05 14.43
N THR A 169 22.27 11.02 14.16
CA THR A 169 21.23 10.88 15.20
C THR A 169 20.28 9.71 14.99
N HIS A 170 20.34 9.05 13.82
CA HIS A 170 19.51 7.89 13.55
C HIS A 170 20.00 6.65 14.32
N GLN A 171 19.15 5.62 14.41
CA GLN A 171 19.45 4.36 15.08
C GLN A 171 20.04 3.31 14.13
N SER A 172 20.09 3.61 12.83
CA SER A 172 20.67 2.72 11.82
C SER A 172 22.17 2.52 12.05
N ALA A 173 22.69 1.34 11.69
CA ALA A 173 24.13 1.08 11.68
C ALA A 173 24.84 1.65 10.44
N SER A 174 24.08 2.18 9.47
CA SER A 174 24.63 2.83 8.28
C SER A 174 25.27 4.17 8.64
N ASP A 175 26.35 4.53 7.96
CA ASP A 175 27.03 5.82 8.11
C ASP A 175 26.44 6.92 7.21
N PHE A 176 25.28 6.67 6.60
CA PHE A 176 24.61 7.59 5.68
C PHE A 176 23.08 7.59 5.87
N ASN A 177 22.44 8.72 5.61
CA ASN A 177 21.00 8.86 5.56
C ASN A 177 20.57 9.50 4.23
N ILE A 178 19.78 8.80 3.40
CA ILE A 178 19.28 9.36 2.12
C ILE A 178 18.30 10.53 2.31
N PHE A 179 17.89 10.80 3.54
CA PHE A 179 17.07 11.93 3.94
C PHE A 179 17.86 12.94 4.80
N GLU A 180 19.18 12.99 4.69
CA GLU A 180 20.01 13.94 5.45
C GLU A 180 19.50 15.38 5.30
N GLY A 181 19.24 16.05 6.44
CA GLY A 181 18.71 17.41 6.49
C GLY A 181 17.20 17.53 6.22
N PHE A 182 16.49 16.44 5.96
CA PHE A 182 15.04 16.44 5.80
C PHE A 182 14.37 16.85 7.11
N ARG A 183 13.58 17.93 7.06
CA ARG A 183 12.81 18.44 8.19
C ARG A 183 11.41 17.81 8.16
N CYS A 184 10.99 17.25 9.28
CA CYS A 184 9.64 16.73 9.46
C CYS A 184 9.02 17.31 10.73
N ARG A 185 7.74 17.63 10.67
CA ARG A 185 6.93 18.03 11.83
C ARG A 185 5.91 16.92 12.10
N GLY A 186 6.10 16.19 13.19
CA GLY A 186 5.41 14.93 13.44
C GLY A 186 6.40 13.84 13.80
N ALA A 187 6.41 13.40 15.06
CA ALA A 187 7.36 12.39 15.52
C ALA A 187 6.77 11.52 16.65
N PRO A 188 7.29 10.28 16.83
CA PRO A 188 6.92 9.46 17.97
C PRO A 188 7.54 10.04 19.25
N VAL A 189 6.71 10.27 20.27
CA VAL A 189 7.16 10.59 21.64
C VAL A 189 7.36 9.31 22.43
N TYR A 190 6.43 8.37 22.30
CA TYR A 190 6.51 7.04 22.87
C TYR A 190 6.22 5.98 21.82
N VAL A 191 6.97 4.88 21.86
CA VAL A 191 6.66 3.65 21.12
C VAL A 191 6.48 2.54 22.12
N ILE A 192 5.30 1.91 22.08
CA ILE A 192 4.92 0.80 22.94
C ILE A 192 4.85 -0.44 22.06
N CYS A 193 5.54 -1.51 22.46
CA CYS A 193 5.54 -2.79 21.75
C CYS A 193 5.20 -3.90 22.74
N GLN A 194 4.16 -4.70 22.46
CA GLN A 194 3.63 -5.72 23.35
C GLN A 194 3.37 -5.21 24.78
N GLY A 195 2.87 -3.97 24.90
CA GLY A 195 2.54 -3.34 26.18
C GLY A 195 3.74 -2.80 26.97
N ARG A 196 4.94 -2.76 26.38
CA ARG A 196 6.15 -2.19 27.01
C ARG A 196 6.60 -0.95 26.25
N VAL A 197 6.94 0.12 26.98
CA VAL A 197 7.60 1.30 26.39
C VAL A 197 9.00 0.88 25.92
N VAL A 198 9.25 0.99 24.62
CA VAL A 198 10.54 0.63 23.99
C VAL A 198 11.26 1.84 23.41
N VAL A 199 10.55 2.95 23.20
CA VAL A 199 11.13 4.25 22.88
C VAL A 199 10.45 5.31 23.73
N GLU A 200 11.23 6.18 24.34
CA GLU A 200 10.76 7.34 25.11
C GLU A 200 11.62 8.55 24.76
N ASN A 201 11.01 9.61 24.25
CA ASN A 201 11.68 10.88 23.91
C ASN A 201 12.91 10.76 22.99
N GLY A 202 12.99 9.70 22.18
CA GLY A 202 14.11 9.44 21.27
C GLY A 202 15.13 8.44 21.81
N GLU A 203 15.04 8.06 23.08
CA GLU A 203 15.87 7.02 23.67
C GLU A 203 15.25 5.63 23.46
N VAL A 204 16.08 4.66 23.07
CA VAL A 204 15.66 3.28 22.81
C VAL A 204 15.93 2.42 24.04
N HIS A 205 14.88 1.82 24.59
CA HIS A 205 14.92 0.93 25.77
C HIS A 205 14.60 -0.53 25.41
N ALA A 206 14.81 -0.93 24.15
CA ALA A 206 14.49 -2.27 23.67
C ALA A 206 15.58 -3.30 24.02
N SER A 207 15.16 -4.52 24.38
CA SER A 207 16.08 -5.66 24.57
C SER A 207 16.01 -6.64 23.40
N LYS A 208 17.17 -7.15 22.97
CA LYS A 208 17.28 -8.15 21.91
C LYS A 208 16.46 -9.41 22.26
N GLY A 209 15.69 -9.91 21.30
CA GLY A 209 14.91 -11.16 21.44
C GLY A 209 13.50 -11.00 22.01
N VAL A 210 13.06 -9.78 22.36
CA VAL A 210 11.69 -9.55 22.85
C VAL A 210 10.64 -9.66 21.73
N GLY A 211 11.02 -9.33 20.49
CA GLY A 211 10.17 -9.51 19.32
C GLY A 211 9.77 -10.97 19.12
N LYS A 212 8.51 -11.21 18.73
CA LYS A 212 7.99 -12.57 18.47
C LYS A 212 7.56 -12.68 17.01
N PHE A 213 7.84 -13.83 16.42
CA PHE A 213 7.28 -14.19 15.12
C PHE A 213 5.74 -14.22 15.20
N ILE A 214 5.08 -13.69 14.16
CA ILE A 214 3.63 -13.72 14.03
C ILE A 214 3.29 -14.63 12.85
N PRO A 215 2.69 -15.81 13.09
CA PRO A 215 2.25 -16.67 12.00
C PRO A 215 1.13 -15.97 11.23
N MET A 216 1.25 -15.98 9.90
CA MET A 216 0.26 -15.41 8.98
C MET A 216 -0.53 -16.55 8.36
N ALA A 217 -1.80 -16.69 8.75
CA ALA A 217 -2.66 -17.73 8.20
C ALA A 217 -2.91 -17.47 6.70
N PRO A 218 -2.94 -18.51 5.85
CA PRO A 218 -3.25 -18.36 4.42
C PRO A 218 -4.72 -17.95 4.21
N ASN A 219 -5.11 -17.72 2.95
CA ASN A 219 -6.50 -17.48 2.55
C ASN A 219 -7.16 -16.22 3.16
N CYS A 220 -6.37 -15.19 3.42
CA CYS A 220 -6.80 -13.87 3.88
C CYS A 220 -8.12 -13.42 3.21
N SER A 221 -9.18 -13.18 3.99
CA SER A 221 -10.48 -12.79 3.44
C SER A 221 -10.43 -11.44 2.73
N TYR A 222 -9.61 -10.50 3.21
CA TYR A 222 -9.42 -9.19 2.58
C TYR A 222 -8.88 -9.29 1.14
N VAL A 223 -8.05 -10.29 0.86
CA VAL A 223 -7.46 -10.52 -0.48
C VAL A 223 -8.29 -11.51 -1.30
N TYR A 224 -8.64 -12.65 -0.71
CA TYR A 224 -9.13 -13.81 -1.45
C TYR A 224 -10.64 -13.95 -1.51
N SER A 225 -11.43 -13.17 -0.75
CA SER A 225 -12.90 -13.27 -0.79
C SER A 225 -13.45 -13.04 -2.20
N ALA A 226 -13.04 -11.95 -2.84
CA ALA A 226 -13.42 -11.64 -4.22
C ALA A 226 -12.84 -12.64 -5.23
N VAL A 227 -11.61 -13.12 -5.00
CA VAL A 227 -10.96 -14.10 -5.89
C VAL A 227 -11.76 -15.40 -5.94
N ARG A 228 -12.11 -15.96 -4.78
CA ARG A 228 -12.91 -17.19 -4.69
C ARG A 228 -14.26 -17.07 -5.41
N GLN A 229 -14.93 -15.94 -5.27
CA GLN A 229 -16.21 -15.71 -5.96
C GLN A 229 -16.06 -15.65 -7.49
N ARG A 230 -14.93 -15.12 -7.98
CA ARG A 230 -14.64 -15.08 -9.43
C ARG A 230 -14.30 -16.45 -9.97
N GLU A 231 -13.53 -17.24 -9.23
CA GLU A 231 -13.19 -18.63 -9.57
C GLU A 231 -14.42 -19.55 -9.57
N ALA A 232 -15.48 -19.22 -8.82
CA ALA A 232 -16.74 -19.94 -8.91
C ALA A 232 -17.53 -19.65 -10.21
N SER A 233 -17.20 -18.57 -10.93
CA SER A 233 -17.93 -18.06 -12.10
C SER A 233 -17.23 -18.37 -13.44
N ILE A 234 -16.57 -19.53 -13.56
CA ILE A 234 -15.80 -19.88 -14.76
C ILE A 234 -16.74 -20.20 -15.94
N PRO A 235 -16.45 -19.70 -17.17
CA PRO A 235 -17.21 -20.08 -18.37
C PRO A 235 -17.30 -21.60 -18.53
N ARG A 236 -18.52 -22.10 -18.81
CA ARG A 236 -18.77 -23.53 -19.01
C ARG A 236 -18.71 -23.87 -20.50
N LYS A 237 -18.13 -25.03 -20.82
CA LYS A 237 -18.16 -25.59 -22.17
C LYS A 237 -19.62 -25.83 -22.59
N ILE A 238 -19.98 -25.35 -23.78
CA ILE A 238 -21.26 -25.71 -24.42
C ILE A 238 -21.07 -27.07 -25.09
N ASP A 239 -21.89 -28.05 -24.69
CA ASP A 239 -22.00 -29.33 -25.39
C ASP A 239 -22.89 -29.17 -26.63
N ARG A 240 -22.37 -29.59 -27.80
CA ARG A 240 -23.06 -29.49 -29.09
C ARG A 240 -23.36 -30.85 -29.71
N SER A 241 -23.19 -31.94 -28.95
CA SER A 241 -23.42 -33.31 -29.44
C SER A 241 -24.89 -33.68 -29.54
N ALA A 242 -25.78 -33.00 -28.80
CA ALA A 242 -27.22 -33.20 -28.89
C ALA A 242 -27.83 -32.38 -30.04
N PRO A 243 -28.79 -32.95 -30.82
CA PRO A 243 -29.55 -32.18 -31.79
C PRO A 243 -30.32 -31.04 -31.09
N PRO A 244 -30.56 -29.90 -31.76
CA PRO A 244 -31.32 -28.81 -31.17
C PRO A 244 -32.71 -29.30 -30.76
N PRO A 245 -33.27 -28.80 -29.64
CA PRO A 245 -34.64 -29.14 -29.25
C PRO A 245 -35.60 -28.77 -30.38
N GLU A 246 -36.53 -29.65 -30.72
CA GLU A 246 -37.60 -29.35 -31.67
C GLU A 246 -38.38 -28.12 -31.17
N PRO A 247 -38.78 -27.19 -32.05
CA PRO A 247 -39.54 -26.03 -31.64
C PRO A 247 -40.82 -26.50 -30.96
N GLU A 248 -41.04 -26.06 -29.72
CA GLU A 248 -42.31 -26.28 -29.02
C GLU A 248 -43.43 -25.69 -29.89
N THR A 249 -44.31 -26.56 -30.37
CA THR A 249 -45.57 -26.15 -30.97
C THR A 249 -46.39 -25.50 -29.87
N VAL A 250 -46.46 -24.17 -29.89
CA VAL A 250 -47.41 -23.42 -29.08
C VAL A 250 -48.80 -23.75 -29.61
N GLU A 251 -49.55 -24.62 -28.93
CA GLU A 251 -50.99 -24.75 -29.17
C GLU A 251 -51.65 -23.41 -28.82
N GLU A 252 -52.22 -22.74 -29.82
CA GLU A 252 -53.05 -21.55 -29.59
C GLU A 252 -54.28 -21.95 -28.76
N PRO A 253 -54.60 -21.22 -27.68
CA PRO A 253 -55.79 -21.52 -26.89
C PRO A 253 -57.05 -21.27 -27.73
N PRO A 254 -58.12 -22.07 -27.54
CA PRO A 254 -59.34 -21.95 -28.33
C PRO A 254 -60.00 -20.58 -28.12
N VAL A 255 -60.31 -19.92 -29.23
CA VAL A 255 -61.00 -18.63 -29.25
C VAL A 255 -62.40 -18.79 -28.65
N SER A 256 -62.66 -18.12 -27.54
CA SER A 256 -64.00 -18.06 -26.92
C SER A 256 -64.96 -17.20 -27.76
N PRO A 257 -66.24 -17.60 -27.95
CA PRO A 257 -67.19 -16.80 -28.73
C PRO A 257 -67.48 -15.48 -28.02
N ALA A 258 -67.30 -14.36 -28.73
CA ALA A 258 -67.59 -13.03 -28.22
C ALA A 258 -69.08 -12.85 -27.89
N ASN A 259 -69.37 -12.28 -26.73
CA ASN A 259 -70.70 -11.86 -26.30
C ASN A 259 -71.29 -10.85 -27.30
N ALA A 260 -72.46 -11.16 -27.84
CA ALA A 260 -73.30 -10.24 -28.59
C ALA A 260 -73.79 -9.10 -27.68
N ALA A 261 -73.58 -7.86 -28.10
CA ALA A 261 -74.13 -6.68 -27.44
C ALA A 261 -75.65 -6.55 -27.69
N PRO A 262 -76.46 -6.06 -26.74
CA PRO A 262 -77.89 -5.89 -26.95
C PRO A 262 -78.19 -4.64 -27.77
N THR A 263 -79.04 -4.81 -28.78
CA THR A 263 -79.67 -3.75 -29.57
C THR A 263 -80.72 -3.01 -28.74
N THR A 264 -80.54 -1.70 -28.56
CA THR A 264 -81.61 -0.82 -28.06
C THR A 264 -82.57 -0.47 -29.21
N ARG A 265 -83.81 -0.96 -29.14
CA ARG A 265 -84.95 -0.44 -29.91
C ARG A 265 -85.75 0.51 -29.02
N SER A 266 -86.04 1.70 -29.53
CA SER A 266 -87.11 2.58 -29.05
C SER A 266 -88.47 2.11 -29.60
N THR A 267 -89.47 2.04 -28.72
CA THR A 267 -90.88 1.68 -28.93
C THR A 267 -91.69 2.88 -29.48
N PRO A 268 -93.02 2.81 -29.74
CA PRO A 268 -94.10 2.23 -28.90
C PRO A 268 -94.53 0.80 -29.26
#